data_AF-A0A518HZK9-F1
#
_entry.id   AF-A0A518HZK9-F1
#
_cell.length_a   1.000
_cell.length_b   1.000
_cell.length_c   1.000
_cell.angle_alpha   90.00
_cell.angle_beta   90.00
_cell.angle_gamma   90.00
#
_symmetry.space_group_name_H-M   'P 1'
#
loop_
_entity.id
_entity.type
_entity.pdbx_description
1 polymer ?
#
loop_
_entity_poly.entity_id
_entity_poly.type
_entity_poly.pdbx_seq_one_letter_code
_entity_poly.pdbx_strand_id
1 'polypeptide(L)'
;MRNELEEALRQLHTALESIETLEPDEAERLRRAATEISSTLDEQEVDSASLAKRLQEQTDAFQESHPVLTRTVGRIADMLAQMGI
;
A
#
# COMPACT_ATOMS: atom_id res chain seq x y z
N MET A 1 12.90 -8.33 -4.97
CA MET A 1 11.92 -8.47 -3.87
C MET A 1 11.87 -7.22 -2.98
N ARG A 2 12.79 -6.97 -2.03
CA ARG A 2 12.72 -5.74 -1.19
C ARG A 2 12.69 -4.43 -2.00
N ASN A 3 13.61 -4.28 -2.97
CA ASN A 3 13.65 -3.11 -3.85
C ASN A 3 12.36 -2.90 -4.68
N GLU A 4 11.71 -3.99 -5.09
CA GLU A 4 10.48 -3.91 -5.91
C GLU A 4 9.28 -3.47 -5.07
N LEU A 5 9.24 -3.92 -3.81
CA LEU A 5 8.24 -3.46 -2.86
C LEU A 5 8.45 -2.00 -2.46
N GLU A 6 9.69 -1.59 -2.20
CA GLU A 6 10.02 -0.17 -1.96
C GLU A 6 9.68 0.70 -3.17
N GLU A 7 9.86 0.19 -4.38
CA GLU A 7 9.44 0.87 -5.61
C GLU A 7 7.92 0.99 -5.71
N ALA A 8 7.17 -0.06 -5.41
CA ALA A 8 5.70 -0.01 -5.43
C ALA A 8 5.14 0.90 -4.31
N LEU A 9 5.74 0.89 -3.11
CA LEU A 9 5.39 1.81 -2.03
C LEU A 9 5.66 3.28 -2.41
N ARG A 10 6.77 3.54 -3.12
CA ARG A 10 7.03 4.87 -3.70
C ARG A 10 5.99 5.26 -4.75
N GLN A 11 5.62 4.34 -5.64
CA GLN A 11 4.58 4.58 -6.64
C GLN A 11 3.22 4.88 -5.98
N LEU A 12 2.88 4.16 -4.91
CA LEU A 12 1.68 4.43 -4.11
C LEU A 12 1.74 5.82 -3.50
N HIS A 13 2.88 6.21 -2.93
CA HIS A 13 3.04 7.54 -2.35
C HIS A 13 2.86 8.65 -3.41
N THR A 14 3.52 8.52 -4.56
CA THR A 14 3.36 9.47 -5.68
C THR A 14 1.94 9.52 -6.22
N ALA A 15 1.26 8.37 -6.29
CA ALA A 15 -0.14 8.31 -6.70
C ALA A 15 -1.03 9.07 -5.72
N LEU A 16 -0.83 8.89 -4.41
CA LEU A 16 -1.55 9.63 -3.37
C LEU A 16 -1.31 11.14 -3.44
N GLU A 17 -0.08 11.58 -3.73
CA GLU A 17 0.25 13.01 -3.89
C GLU A 17 -0.33 13.62 -5.18
N SER A 18 -0.56 12.80 -6.21
CA SER A 18 -1.12 13.26 -7.49
C SER A 18 -2.65 13.26 -7.53
N ILE A 19 -3.33 12.59 -6.58
CA ILE A 19 -4.79 12.55 -6.54
C ILE A 19 -5.30 13.79 -5.81
N GLU A 20 -5.70 14.81 -6.57
CA GLU A 20 -6.31 16.03 -6.03
C GLU A 20 -7.72 15.83 -5.46
N THR A 21 -8.36 14.70 -5.76
CA THR A 21 -9.77 14.42 -5.40
C THR A 21 -9.95 13.47 -4.22
N LEU A 22 -8.86 12.98 -3.62
CA LEU A 22 -8.92 12.07 -2.47
C LEU A 22 -9.13 12.90 -1.21
N GLU A 23 -9.98 12.45 -0.29
CA GLU A 23 -10.12 13.15 0.98
C GLU A 23 -8.79 13.12 1.75
N PRO A 24 -8.39 14.24 2.38
CA PRO A 24 -7.10 14.34 3.06
C PRO A 24 -6.95 13.29 4.18
N ASP A 25 -8.05 12.93 4.84
CA ASP A 25 -8.09 11.87 5.84
C ASP A 25 -7.84 10.47 5.25
N GLU A 26 -8.34 10.19 4.05
CA GLU A 26 -8.15 8.91 3.37
C GLU A 26 -6.72 8.79 2.81
N ALA A 27 -6.22 9.87 2.23
CA ALA A 27 -4.84 9.96 1.77
C ALA A 27 -3.84 9.70 2.91
N GLU A 28 -4.07 10.31 4.07
CA GLU A 28 -3.24 10.15 5.25
C GLU A 28 -3.29 8.71 5.81
N ARG A 29 -4.47 8.07 5.81
CA ARG A 29 -4.60 6.66 6.23
C ARG A 29 -3.80 5.72 5.34
N LEU A 30 -3.92 5.87 4.02
CA LEU A 30 -3.18 5.06 3.06
C LEU A 30 -1.66 5.31 3.17
N ARG A 31 -1.26 6.56 3.38
CA ARG A 31 0.15 6.91 3.59
C ARG A 31 0.72 6.30 4.87
N ARG A 32 -0.05 6.31 5.96
CA ARG A 32 0.36 5.65 7.22
C ARG A 32 0.49 4.15 7.05
N ALA A 33 -0.50 3.50 6.44
CA ALA A 33 -0.45 2.06 6.21
C ALA A 33 0.76 1.67 5.32
N ALA A 34 1.05 2.44 4.26
CA ALA A 34 2.24 2.24 3.43
C ALA A 34 3.55 2.42 4.20
N THR A 35 3.60 3.41 5.10
CA THR A 35 4.77 3.68 5.96
C THR A 35 4.96 2.57 6.99
N GLU A 36 3.88 2.13 7.64
CA GLU A 36 3.89 1.02 8.60
C GLU A 36 4.41 -0.26 7.95
N ILE A 37 3.95 -0.58 6.73
CA ILE A 37 4.47 -1.70 5.91
C ILE A 37 5.98 -1.53 5.67
N SER A 38 6.43 -0.32 5.29
CA SER A 38 7.84 -0.05 5.05
C SER A 38 8.71 -0.23 6.30
N SER A 39 8.22 0.20 7.47
CA SER A 39 8.94 0.05 8.75
C SER A 39 8.95 -1.39 9.24
N THR A 40 7.84 -2.12 9.08
CA THR A 40 7.73 -3.52 9.50
C THR A 40 8.53 -4.48 8.64
N LEU A 41 8.85 -4.13 7.40
CA LEU A 41 9.80 -4.88 6.58
C LEU A 41 11.24 -4.88 7.14
N ASP A 42 11.60 -3.88 7.95
CA ASP A 42 12.90 -3.82 8.63
C ASP A 42 12.90 -4.67 9.91
N GLU A 43 11.74 -4.80 10.55
CA GLU A 43 11.54 -5.56 11.80
C GLU A 43 11.00 -6.96 11.46
N GLN A 44 11.91 -7.94 11.28
CA GLN A 44 11.71 -9.29 10.71
C GLN A 44 10.59 -10.21 11.27
N GLU A 45 9.64 -9.74 12.08
CA GLU A 45 8.59 -10.57 12.69
C GLU A 45 7.18 -9.97 12.63
N VAL A 46 6.96 -8.83 11.97
CA VAL A 46 5.62 -8.24 11.93
C VAL A 46 4.83 -8.72 10.71
N ASP A 47 3.56 -9.05 10.97
CA ASP A 47 2.50 -9.61 10.12
C ASP A 47 2.23 -8.77 8.86
N SER A 48 3.23 -8.69 7.98
CA SER A 48 3.26 -7.82 6.80
C SER A 48 2.13 -8.18 5.83
N ALA A 49 1.70 -9.44 5.83
CA ALA A 49 0.53 -9.93 5.10
C ALA A 49 -0.80 -9.37 5.65
N SER A 50 -0.92 -9.20 6.97
CA SER A 50 -2.09 -8.58 7.60
C SER A 50 -2.19 -7.09 7.27
N LEU A 51 -1.05 -6.39 7.26
CA LEU A 51 -0.97 -4.98 6.85
C LEU A 51 -1.30 -4.80 5.36
N ALA A 52 -0.77 -5.67 4.51
CA ALA A 52 -1.08 -5.73 3.08
C ALA A 52 -2.58 -5.86 2.83
N LYS A 53 -3.22 -6.80 3.54
CA LYS A 53 -4.65 -7.06 3.42
C LYS A 53 -5.49 -5.86 3.83
N ARG A 54 -5.15 -5.19 4.93
CA ARG A 54 -5.84 -3.95 5.35
C ARG A 54 -5.71 -2.85 4.31
N LEU A 55 -4.52 -2.69 3.72
CA LEU A 55 -4.31 -1.70 2.67
C LEU A 55 -5.19 -2.02 1.45
N GLN A 56 -5.23 -3.29 1.02
CA GLN A 56 -6.06 -3.74 -0.08
C GLN A 56 -7.56 -3.49 0.18
N GLU A 57 -8.07 -3.86 1.35
CA GLU A 57 -9.46 -3.62 1.74
C GLU A 57 -9.83 -2.13 1.74
N GLN A 58 -8.91 -1.25 2.17
CA GLN A 58 -9.12 0.20 2.11
C GLN A 58 -9.14 0.73 0.67
N THR A 59 -8.40 0.10 -0.23
CA THR A 59 -8.27 0.58 -1.62
C THR A 59 -9.32 0.00 -2.57
N ASP A 60 -9.98 -1.08 -2.18
CA ASP A 60 -11.13 -1.65 -2.90
C ASP A 60 -12.29 -0.66 -2.96
N ALA A 61 -12.50 0.15 -1.92
CA ALA A 61 -13.50 1.21 -1.90
C ALA A 61 -13.26 2.29 -2.98
N PHE A 62 -12.00 2.44 -3.42
CA PHE A 62 -11.60 3.42 -4.42
C PHE A 62 -11.37 2.79 -5.80
N GLN A 63 -11.72 1.51 -6.02
CA GLN A 63 -11.49 0.85 -7.30
C GLN A 63 -12.16 1.57 -8.48
N GLU A 64 -13.36 2.12 -8.27
CA GLU A 64 -14.10 2.86 -9.30
C GLU A 64 -13.52 4.26 -9.56
N SER A 65 -13.11 4.97 -8.51
CA SER A 65 -12.62 6.36 -8.60
C SER A 65 -11.13 6.46 -8.92
N HIS A 66 -10.33 5.51 -8.42
CA HIS A 66 -8.87 5.52 -8.44
C HIS A 66 -8.27 4.15 -8.83
N PRO A 67 -8.53 3.66 -10.06
CA PRO A 67 -8.09 2.33 -10.50
C PRO A 67 -6.57 2.15 -10.50
N VAL A 68 -5.81 3.24 -10.68
CA VAL A 68 -4.33 3.23 -10.62
C VAL A 68 -3.84 2.94 -9.20
N LEU A 69 -4.52 3.51 -8.19
CA LEU A 69 -4.21 3.33 -6.78
C LEU A 69 -4.44 1.87 -6.37
N THR A 70 -5.63 1.33 -6.67
CA THR A 70 -6.00 -0.06 -6.36
C THR A 70 -5.07 -1.07 -7.03
N ARG A 71 -4.66 -0.82 -8.29
CA ARG A 71 -3.68 -1.68 -8.98
C ARG A 71 -2.31 -1.68 -8.29
N THR A 72 -1.87 -0.51 -7.82
CA THR A 72 -0.57 -0.38 -7.14
C THR A 72 -0.60 -1.06 -5.77
N VAL A 73 -1.69 -0.91 -5.03
CA VAL A 73 -1.91 -1.60 -3.75
C VAL A 73 -2.03 -3.12 -3.92
N GLY A 74 -2.77 -3.60 -4.92
CA GLY A 74 -2.85 -5.03 -5.23
C GLY A 74 -1.47 -5.63 -5.47
N ARG A 75 -0.64 -4.96 -6.26
CA ARG A 75 0.76 -5.38 -6.50
C ARG A 75 1.59 -5.43 -5.21
N ILE A 76 1.44 -4.44 -4.32
CA ILE A 76 2.08 -4.41 -3.00
C ILE A 76 1.62 -5.62 -2.18
N ALA A 77 0.31 -5.90 -2.17
CA ALA A 77 -0.26 -7.01 -1.41
C ALA A 77 0.20 -8.37 -1.92
N ASP A 78 0.28 -8.58 -3.23
CA ASP A 78 0.83 -9.79 -3.84
C ASP A 78 2.30 -9.99 -3.47
N MET A 79 3.11 -8.93 -3.52
CA MET A 79 4.53 -9.01 -3.16
C MET A 79 4.74 -9.29 -1.66
N LEU A 80 3.92 -8.69 -0.80
CA LEU A 80 3.93 -8.94 0.64
C LEU A 80 3.47 -10.35 0.96
N ALA A 81 2.42 -10.82 0.30
CA ALA A 81 1.96 -12.20 0.41
C ALA A 81 3.11 -13.15 0.04
N GLN A 82 3.76 -12.97 -1.11
CA GLN A 82 4.89 -13.78 -1.57
C GLN A 82 6.07 -13.86 -0.56
N MET A 83 6.20 -12.90 0.35
CA MET A 83 7.22 -12.89 1.41
C MET A 83 6.74 -13.42 2.77
N GLY A 84 5.42 -13.47 2.99
CA GLY A 84 4.76 -13.93 4.22
C GLY A 84 4.06 -15.30 4.09
N ILE A 85 4.31 -16.03 3.00
CA ILE A 85 4.10 -17.48 2.85
C ILE A 85 5.43 -18.20 2.89
#